data_AF-A0A9P5N362-F1
#
_entry.id   AF-A0A9P5N362-F1
#
_cell.length_a   1.000
_cell.length_b   1.000
_cell.length_c   1.000
_cell.angle_alpha   90.00
_cell.angle_beta   90.00
_cell.angle_gamma   90.00
#
_symmetry.space_group_name_H-M   'P 1'
#
loop_
_entity.id
_entity.type
_entity.pdbx_description
1 polymer ?
#
loop_
_entity_poly.entity_id
_entity_poly.type
_entity_poly.pdbx_seq_one_letter_code
_entity_poly.pdbx_strand_id
1 'polypeptide(L)'
;PCRIVWNVDRTELLLDWLEENPEECQKLFSDSSKDAKDEGQRKHVVKGSKSKFHRMIAAAVFSIDSDTDIHVDFQVNPTNYTKSVDNYI
;
A
#
# COMPACT_ATOMS: atom_id res chain seq x y z
N PRO A 1 6.15 5.76 -16.32
CA PRO A 1 6.36 4.54 -15.51
C PRO A 1 6.09 3.29 -16.35
N CYS A 2 7.05 2.37 -16.39
CA CYS A 2 6.81 1.02 -16.89
C CYS A 2 5.72 0.36 -16.04
N ARG A 3 4.92 -0.52 -16.66
CA ARG A 3 3.86 -1.23 -15.94
C ARG A 3 4.50 -2.14 -14.90
N ILE A 4 4.24 -1.89 -13.62
CA ILE A 4 4.67 -2.76 -12.52
C ILE A 4 3.90 -4.07 -12.65
N VAL A 5 4.63 -5.17 -12.80
CA VAL A 5 4.05 -6.52 -12.79
C VAL A 5 4.18 -7.07 -11.38
N TRP A 6 3.07 -7.43 -10.77
CA TRP A 6 3.10 -8.10 -9.47
C TRP A 6 3.61 -9.54 -9.66
N ASN A 7 4.67 -9.89 -8.95
CA ASN A 7 5.25 -11.23 -8.89
C ASN A 7 5.18 -11.75 -7.44
N VAL A 8 5.54 -13.01 -7.24
CA VAL A 8 5.51 -13.66 -5.91
C VAL A 8 6.39 -12.88 -4.93
N ASP A 9 7.62 -12.55 -5.30
CA ASP A 9 8.55 -11.82 -4.42
C ASP A 9 8.00 -10.50 -3.89
N ARG A 10 7.39 -9.67 -4.75
CA ARG A 10 6.76 -8.40 -4.34
C ARG A 10 5.54 -8.63 -3.46
N THR A 11 4.81 -9.72 -3.69
CA THR A 11 3.68 -10.10 -2.84
C THR A 11 4.16 -10.56 -1.47
N GLU A 12 5.22 -11.36 -1.39
CA GLU A 12 5.82 -11.76 -0.11
C GLU A 12 6.34 -10.53 0.66
N LEU A 13 7.05 -9.61 0.01
CA LEU A 13 7.48 -8.36 0.65
C LEU A 13 6.32 -7.50 1.18
N LEU A 14 5.19 -7.51 0.46
CA LEU A 14 3.98 -6.85 0.95
C LEU A 14 3.40 -7.57 2.17
N LEU A 15 3.35 -8.91 2.15
CA LEU A 15 2.84 -9.71 3.28
C LEU A 15 3.71 -9.55 4.53
N ASP A 16 5.04 -9.61 4.37
CA ASP A 16 6.01 -9.37 5.44
C ASP A 16 5.77 -7.99 6.07
N TRP A 17 5.63 -6.96 5.23
CA TRP A 17 5.34 -5.61 5.73
C TRP A 17 4.00 -5.55 6.48
N LEU A 18 2.97 -6.24 6.01
CA LEU A 18 1.67 -6.29 6.67
C LEU A 18 1.73 -6.98 8.03
N GLU A 19 2.52 -8.05 8.14
CA GLU A 19 2.73 -8.80 9.39
C GLU A 19 3.54 -7.98 10.42
N GLU A 20 4.57 -7.27 9.96
CA GLU A 20 5.41 -6.43 10.81
C GLU A 20 4.74 -5.13 11.27
N ASN A 21 3.71 -4.65 10.56
CA ASN A 21 3.06 -3.36 10.80
C ASN A 21 1.56 -3.48 11.14
N PRO A 22 1.16 -4.27 12.15
CA PRO A 22 -0.24 -4.59 12.42
C PRO A 22 -1.09 -3.34 12.75
N GLU A 23 -0.51 -2.31 13.38
CA GLU A 23 -1.22 -1.06 13.66
C GLU A 23 -1.53 -0.24 12.39
N GLU A 24 -0.58 -0.20 11.45
CA GLU A 24 -0.78 0.53 10.19
C GLU A 24 -1.71 -0.27 9.27
N CYS A 25 -1.67 -1.60 9.32
CA CYS A 25 -2.66 -2.48 8.69
C CYS A 25 -4.06 -2.24 9.25
N GLN A 26 -4.20 -2.20 10.59
CA GLN A 26 -5.48 -1.89 11.22
C GLN A 26 -6.00 -0.55 10.75
N LYS A 27 -5.18 0.50 10.67
CA LYS A 27 -5.61 1.82 10.17
C LYS A 27 -5.91 1.81 8.66
N LEU A 28 -5.15 1.05 7.87
CA LEU A 28 -5.34 0.89 6.42
C LEU A 28 -6.69 0.21 6.11
N PHE A 29 -7.04 -0.83 6.87
CA PHE A 29 -8.25 -1.62 6.68
C PHE A 29 -9.45 -1.12 7.51
N SER A 30 -9.24 -0.31 8.55
CA SER A 30 -10.30 0.25 9.42
C SER A 30 -11.26 1.18 8.67
N ASP A 31 -10.89 1.69 7.50
CA ASP A 31 -11.77 2.51 6.64
C ASP A 31 -12.57 1.66 5.63
N SER A 32 -12.53 0.33 5.73
CA SER A 32 -13.45 -0.55 5.01
C SER A 32 -14.86 -0.30 5.53
N SER A 33 -15.64 0.44 4.77
CA SER A 33 -17.00 0.90 5.10
C SER A 33 -18.03 -0.24 5.28
N LYS A 34 -17.59 -1.50 5.19
CA LYS A 34 -18.41 -2.70 5.31
C LYS A 34 -18.53 -3.19 6.76
N ASP A 35 -17.46 -3.14 7.57
CA ASP A 35 -17.53 -3.62 8.96
C ASP A 35 -18.18 -2.61 9.92
N ALA A 36 -18.06 -1.31 9.64
CA ALA A 36 -18.68 -0.26 10.46
C ALA A 36 -20.22 -0.26 10.42
N LYS A 37 -20.85 -1.00 9.49
CA LYS A 37 -22.31 -1.14 9.43
C LYS A 37 -22.84 -2.27 10.32
N ASP A 38 -22.01 -3.27 10.63
CA ASP A 38 -22.46 -4.46 11.37
C ASP A 38 -22.39 -4.27 12.89
N GLU A 39 -21.46 -3.44 13.40
CA GLU A 39 -21.27 -3.26 14.84
C GLU A 39 -21.89 -1.99 15.45
N GLY A 40 -22.61 -1.17 14.67
CA GLY A 40 -23.24 0.06 15.20
C GLY A 40 -22.25 1.07 15.82
N GLN A 41 -20.95 0.91 15.57
CA GLN A 41 -19.90 1.77 16.10
C GLN A 41 -19.86 3.10 15.35
N ARG A 42 -19.67 4.17 16.12
CA ARG A 42 -19.52 5.54 15.60
C ARG A 42 -18.38 5.56 14.59
N LYS A 43 -18.72 5.94 13.36
CA LYS A 43 -17.82 6.20 12.23
C LYS A 43 -16.53 6.91 12.67
N HIS A 44 -15.48 6.15 12.97
CA HIS A 44 -14.13 6.69 13.06
C HIS A 44 -13.53 6.62 11.66
N VAL A 45 -14.10 7.40 10.73
CA VAL A 45 -13.48 7.62 9.42
C VAL A 45 -12.17 8.33 9.74
N VAL A 46 -11.07 7.59 9.68
CA VAL A 46 -9.75 8.19 9.74
C VAL A 46 -9.66 9.09 8.52
N LYS A 47 -9.83 10.40 8.75
CA LYS A 47 -9.68 11.46 7.75
C LYS A 47 -8.19 11.65 7.43
N GLY A 48 -7.52 10.55 7.11
CA GLY A 48 -6.14 10.47 6.69
C GLY A 48 -6.13 9.94 5.27
N SER A 49 -5.55 10.69 4.35
CA SER A 49 -5.43 10.24 2.97
C SER A 49 -4.67 8.91 2.91
N LYS A 50 -5.28 7.87 2.35
CA LYS A 50 -4.67 6.54 2.13
C LYS A 50 -3.32 6.60 1.39
N SER A 51 -3.01 7.75 0.77
CA SER A 51 -1.69 8.10 0.24
C SER A 51 -0.53 7.91 1.21
N LYS A 52 -0.73 8.07 2.53
CA LYS A 52 0.33 7.77 3.52
C LYS A 52 0.67 6.28 3.49
N PHE A 53 -0.34 5.42 3.53
CA PHE A 53 -0.13 3.96 3.50
C PHE A 53 0.41 3.50 2.16
N HIS A 54 -0.04 4.08 1.04
CA HIS A 54 0.53 3.79 -0.27
C HIS A 54 2.03 4.11 -0.33
N ARG A 55 2.48 5.20 0.34
CA ARG A 55 3.91 5.51 0.46
C ARG A 55 4.67 4.50 1.29
N MET A 56 4.10 4.06 2.43
CA MET A 56 4.75 3.10 3.31
C MET A 56 4.89 1.73 2.62
N ILE A 57 3.83 1.26 1.97
CA ILE A 57 3.83 0.02 1.19
C ILE A 57 4.81 0.12 0.02
N ALA A 58 4.78 1.21 -0.75
CA ALA A 58 5.71 1.39 -1.86
C ALA A 58 7.18 1.37 -1.42
N ALA A 59 7.49 1.99 -0.27
CA ALA A 59 8.83 1.91 0.29
C ALA A 59 9.19 0.48 0.69
N ALA A 60 8.30 -0.25 1.36
CA ALA A 60 8.57 -1.62 1.78
C ALA A 60 8.81 -2.58 0.60
N VAL A 61 8.03 -2.45 -0.48
CA VAL A 61 8.10 -3.35 -1.63
C VAL A 61 9.20 -2.93 -2.61
N PHE A 62 9.28 -1.65 -2.97
CA PHE A 62 10.15 -1.21 -4.08
C PHE A 62 11.55 -0.77 -3.65
N SER A 63 11.78 -0.48 -2.36
CA SER A 63 13.12 -0.09 -1.89
C SER A 63 14.11 -1.27 -1.82
N ILE A 64 13.61 -2.50 -1.80
CA ILE A 64 14.42 -3.74 -1.77
C ILE A 64 14.02 -4.71 -2.87
N ASP A 65 13.35 -4.21 -3.92
CA ASP A 65 12.92 -5.00 -5.07
C ASP A 65 14.13 -5.69 -5.73
N SER A 66 13.96 -6.95 -6.10
CA SER A 66 14.98 -7.72 -6.81
C SER A 66 15.21 -7.20 -8.24
N ASP A 67 14.22 -6.53 -8.81
CA ASP A 67 14.32 -5.84 -10.09
C ASP A 67 15.04 -4.50 -9.92
N THR A 68 16.29 -4.47 -10.37
CA THR A 68 17.16 -3.31 -10.23
C THR A 68 16.60 -2.08 -10.96
N ASP A 69 15.90 -2.26 -12.08
CA ASP A 69 15.33 -1.15 -12.84
C ASP A 69 14.19 -0.49 -12.06
N ILE A 70 13.36 -1.29 -11.38
CA ILE A 70 12.27 -0.82 -10.52
C ILE A 70 12.83 -0.16 -9.25
N HIS A 71 13.83 -0.76 -8.61
CA HIS A 71 14.50 -0.18 -7.44
C HIS A 71 15.10 1.20 -7.76
N VAL A 72 15.82 1.31 -8.87
CA VAL A 72 16.44 2.57 -9.31
C VAL A 72 15.37 3.59 -9.72
N ASP A 73 14.33 3.19 -10.46
CA ASP A 73 13.25 4.11 -10.81
C ASP A 73 12.45 4.56 -9.58
N PHE A 74 12.28 3.71 -8.57
CA PHE A 74 11.66 4.10 -7.30
C PHE A 74 12.51 5.14 -6.54
N GLN A 75 13.84 4.99 -6.52
CA GLN A 75 14.76 5.96 -5.93
C GLN A 75 14.66 7.33 -6.62
N VAL A 76 14.59 7.35 -7.95
CA VAL A 76 14.53 8.59 -8.74
C VAL A 76 13.12 9.20 -8.73
N ASN A 77 12.08 8.37 -8.79
CA ASN A 77 10.69 8.75 -9.01
C ASN A 77 9.70 8.13 -8.00
N PRO A 78 9.90 8.27 -6.67
CA PRO A 78 9.09 7.56 -5.67
C PRO A 78 7.60 7.94 -5.70
N THR A 79 7.29 9.15 -6.19
CA THR A 79 5.90 9.62 -6.32
C THR A 79 5.09 8.86 -7.36
N ASN A 80 5.73 8.17 -8.32
CA ASN A 80 5.01 7.36 -9.32
C ASN A 80 4.47 6.05 -8.76
N TYR A 81 5.05 5.56 -7.67
CA TYR A 81 4.71 4.29 -7.02
C TYR A 81 3.66 4.43 -5.92
N THR A 82 3.29 5.67 -5.60
CA THR A 82 2.44 6.00 -4.44
C THR A 82 1.11 6.61 -4.83
N LYS A 83 0.90 6.81 -6.14
CA LYS A 83 -0.37 7.23 -6.73
C LYS A 83 -1.31 6.04 -6.77
N SER A 84 -2.59 6.29 -6.44
CA SER A 84 -3.64 5.34 -6.77
C SER A 84 -3.66 5.14 -8.28
N VAL A 85 -3.59 3.89 -8.72
CA VAL A 85 -3.82 3.56 -10.12
C VAL A 85 -5.33 3.63 -10.33
N ASP A 86 -5.81 4.47 -11.25
CA ASP A 86 -7.21 4.44 -11.66
C ASP A 86 -7.46 3.09 -12.34
N ASN A 87 -8.06 2.18 -11.59
CA ASN A 87 -8.51 0.89 -12.11
C ASN A 87 -9.73 1.15 -12.99
N TYR A 88 -9.54 1.20 -14.31
CA TYR A 88 -10.63 0.97 -15.25
C TYR A 88 -11.00 -0.52 -15.15
N ILE A 89 -11.97 -0.83 -14.29
CA ILE A 89 -12.65 -2.13 -14.22
C ILE A 89 -13.91 -2.04 -15.08
#